data_AF-A0A164ZXG4-F1
#
_entry.id   AF-A0A164ZXG4-F1
#
_cell.length_a   1.000
_cell.length_b   1.000
_cell.length_c   1.000
_cell.angle_alpha   90.00
_cell.angle_beta   90.00
_cell.angle_gamma   90.00
#
_symmetry.space_group_name_H-M   'P 1'
#
loop_
_entity.id
_entity.type
_entity.pdbx_description
1 polymer ?
#
loop_
_entity_poly.entity_id
_entity_poly.type
_entity_poly.pdbx_seq_one_letter_code
_entity_poly.pdbx_strand_id
1 'polypeptide(L)'
;MVAGVSSSVLRAQGLSDCGTGGSPIKFEGVLLTQTVPVVGRMFMDLTTTTQLNATVEDNLQIRKVTTRVADNYQVPCLNGISGTCTVEFCSALTTYPDAVCTLFPADVPCSCPFLADVYVNPSAYVTFTSEWLAIEGGVNGDYITRTEIVSNIGTPEETILGCLLLEYALAAV
;
A
#
# COMPACT_ATOMS: atom_id res chain seq x y z
N MET A 1 15.42 -19.86 28.19
CA MET A 1 14.12 -19.94 27.50
C MET A 1 14.32 -19.35 26.13
N VAL A 2 14.18 -20.15 25.08
CA VAL A 2 14.29 -19.67 23.70
C VAL A 2 12.97 -18.94 23.43
N ALA A 3 13.02 -17.62 23.26
CA ALA A 3 11.85 -16.86 22.84
C ALA A 3 11.38 -17.46 21.50
N GLY A 4 10.22 -18.10 21.50
CA GLY A 4 9.61 -18.57 20.27
C GLY A 4 9.35 -17.35 19.40
N VAL A 5 10.05 -17.26 18.27
CA VAL A 5 9.75 -16.25 17.26
C VAL A 5 8.34 -16.60 16.79
N SER A 6 7.36 -15.76 17.12
CA SER A 6 6.00 -15.92 16.59
C SER A 6 6.12 -15.86 15.08
N SER A 7 5.92 -16.99 14.39
CA SER A 7 5.82 -17.02 12.95
C SER A 7 4.40 -16.61 12.57
N SER A 8 4.26 -15.72 11.60
CA SER A 8 2.96 -15.34 11.07
C SER A 8 2.99 -15.39 9.55
N VAL A 9 1.85 -15.72 8.96
CA VAL A 9 1.61 -15.71 7.52
C VAL A 9 0.47 -14.76 7.20
N LEU A 10 0.57 -14.12 6.05
CA LEU A 10 -0.50 -13.35 5.44
C LEU A 10 -1.16 -14.22 4.38
N ARG A 11 -2.50 -14.21 4.35
CA ARG A 11 -3.30 -14.86 3.32
C ARG A 11 -4.02 -13.79 2.53
N ALA A 12 -3.69 -13.69 1.24
CA ALA A 12 -4.34 -12.76 0.33
C ALA A 12 -5.85 -13.05 0.24
N GLN A 13 -6.68 -12.01 0.26
CA GLN A 13 -8.13 -12.11 0.13
C GLN A 13 -8.65 -11.32 -1.07
N GLY A 14 -8.09 -10.14 -1.34
CA GLY A 14 -8.58 -9.30 -2.44
C GLY A 14 -7.67 -8.12 -2.76
N LEU A 15 -7.75 -7.68 -4.01
CA LEU A 15 -7.15 -6.44 -4.52
C LEU A 15 -8.20 -5.78 -5.41
N SER A 16 -8.53 -4.52 -5.17
CA SER A 16 -9.52 -3.80 -5.97
C SER A 16 -9.26 -2.29 -6.01
N ASP A 17 -9.72 -1.64 -7.08
CA ASP A 17 -9.82 -0.19 -7.15
C ASP A 17 -11.00 0.28 -6.29
N CYS A 18 -10.73 1.16 -5.34
CA CYS A 18 -11.75 1.78 -4.48
C CYS A 18 -12.01 3.25 -4.85
N GLY A 19 -11.48 3.70 -5.99
CA GLY A 19 -11.64 5.04 -6.51
C GLY A 19 -13.07 5.30 -6.97
N THR A 20 -13.39 6.58 -7.12
CA THR A 20 -14.67 6.98 -7.72
C THR A 20 -14.59 6.87 -9.25
N GLY A 21 -15.71 6.74 -9.95
CA GLY A 21 -15.72 6.56 -11.42
C GLY A 21 -15.00 7.66 -12.22
N GLY A 22 -14.78 8.84 -11.63
CA GLY A 22 -14.05 9.97 -12.20
C GLY A 22 -12.63 10.17 -11.67
N SER A 23 -12.10 9.27 -10.84
CA SER A 23 -10.75 9.38 -10.30
C SER A 23 -9.70 9.30 -11.44
N PRO A 24 -8.77 10.27 -11.54
CA PRO A 24 -7.77 10.32 -12.61
C PRO A 24 -6.70 9.22 -12.51
N ILE A 25 -6.58 8.57 -11.36
CA ILE A 25 -5.69 7.42 -11.14
C ILE A 25 -6.55 6.20 -10.87
N LYS A 26 -6.31 5.15 -11.67
CA LYS A 26 -7.04 3.88 -11.62
C LYS A 26 -6.08 2.71 -11.45
N PHE A 27 -6.55 1.68 -10.76
CA PHE A 27 -5.79 0.47 -10.52
C PHE A 27 -6.55 -0.75 -11.06
N GLU A 28 -5.84 -1.64 -11.72
CA GLU A 28 -6.37 -2.93 -12.14
C GLU A 28 -5.34 -3.99 -11.80
N GLY A 29 -5.73 -5.06 -11.12
CA GLY A 29 -4.75 -6.07 -10.75
C GLY A 29 -5.32 -7.30 -10.08
N VAL A 30 -4.44 -8.30 -9.92
CA VAL A 30 -4.73 -9.56 -9.26
C VAL A 30 -3.58 -9.97 -8.34
N LEU A 31 -3.90 -10.57 -7.20
CA LEU A 31 -2.89 -11.12 -6.29
C LEU A 31 -2.36 -12.45 -6.84
N LEU A 32 -1.04 -12.52 -7.04
CA LEU A 32 -0.36 -13.71 -7.55
C LEU A 32 0.02 -14.67 -6.41
N THR A 33 0.41 -14.15 -5.26
CA THR A 33 0.71 -14.96 -4.06
C THR A 33 -0.48 -15.07 -3.14
N GLN A 34 -0.83 -16.30 -2.78
CA GLN A 34 -1.94 -16.59 -1.87
C GLN A 34 -1.53 -16.60 -0.40
N THR A 35 -0.28 -16.98 -0.10
CA THR A 35 0.24 -17.05 1.27
C THR A 35 1.67 -16.52 1.31
N VAL A 36 1.96 -15.65 2.27
CA VAL A 36 3.23 -14.92 2.38
C VAL A 36 3.71 -14.99 3.84
N PRO A 37 4.94 -15.43 4.13
CA PRO A 37 5.48 -15.34 5.49
C PRO A 37 5.72 -13.88 5.88
N VAL A 38 5.63 -13.57 7.17
CA VAL A 38 6.13 -12.31 7.74
C VAL A 38 7.48 -12.63 8.39
N VAL A 39 8.64 -12.17 7.93
CA VAL A 39 8.97 -11.21 6.85
C VAL A 39 8.85 -11.82 5.44
N GLY A 40 8.25 -11.08 4.50
CA GLY A 40 8.06 -11.57 3.12
C GLY A 40 7.42 -10.57 2.16
N ARG A 41 7.12 -11.04 0.94
CA ARG A 41 6.59 -10.22 -0.16
C ARG A 41 5.32 -10.83 -0.72
N MET A 42 4.29 -9.99 -0.88
CA MET A 42 3.06 -10.34 -1.59
C MET A 42 3.14 -9.80 -3.01
N PHE A 43 3.16 -10.71 -4.00
CA PHE A 43 3.23 -10.36 -5.40
C PHE A 43 1.85 -10.19 -6.02
N MET A 44 1.75 -9.27 -6.96
CA MET A 44 0.55 -8.94 -7.71
C MET A 44 0.92 -8.58 -9.15
N ASP A 45 0.00 -8.84 -10.07
CA ASP A 45 -0.01 -8.19 -11.38
C ASP A 45 -0.82 -6.90 -11.22
N LEU A 46 -0.17 -5.75 -11.44
CA LEU A 46 -0.77 -4.45 -11.21
C LEU A 46 -0.55 -3.54 -12.41
N THR A 47 -1.66 -3.07 -12.97
CA THR A 47 -1.72 -1.98 -13.94
C THR A 47 -2.21 -0.72 -13.23
N THR A 48 -1.41 0.34 -13.28
CA THR A 48 -1.79 1.66 -12.78
C THR A 48 -1.95 2.61 -13.96
N THR A 49 -3.14 3.16 -14.17
CA THR A 49 -3.38 4.19 -15.18
C THR A 49 -3.50 5.55 -14.50
N THR A 50 -2.67 6.52 -14.87
CA THR A 50 -2.77 7.90 -14.37
C THR A 50 -2.98 8.88 -15.52
N GLN A 51 -3.92 9.81 -15.33
CA GLN A 51 -4.29 10.85 -16.29
C GLN A 51 -3.68 12.22 -15.95
N LEU A 52 -2.85 12.30 -14.91
CA LEU A 52 -2.18 13.53 -14.46
C LEU A 52 -0.69 13.29 -14.25
N ASN A 53 0.08 14.35 -14.41
CA ASN A 53 1.45 14.39 -13.95
C ASN A 53 1.45 14.81 -12.48
N ALA A 54 2.23 14.13 -11.65
CA ALA A 54 2.48 14.55 -10.27
C ALA A 54 3.89 15.12 -10.17
N THR A 55 4.00 16.38 -9.77
CA THR A 55 5.25 17.05 -9.45
C THR A 55 5.36 17.33 -7.96
N VAL A 56 6.53 17.77 -7.52
CA VAL A 56 6.77 18.10 -6.10
C VAL A 56 5.87 19.27 -5.65
N GLU A 57 5.59 20.19 -6.56
CA GLU A 57 4.75 21.37 -6.32
C GLU A 57 3.27 21.01 -6.11
N ASP A 58 2.80 19.89 -6.66
CA ASP A 58 1.42 19.41 -6.48
C ASP A 58 1.16 18.93 -5.04
N ASN A 59 2.22 18.61 -4.29
CA ASN A 59 2.16 18.18 -2.89
C ASN A 59 1.13 17.07 -2.64
N LEU A 60 1.07 16.10 -3.55
CA LEU A 60 0.16 14.95 -3.43
C LEU A 60 0.55 14.11 -2.23
N GLN A 61 -0.45 13.49 -1.59
CA GLN A 61 -0.28 12.71 -0.38
C GLN A 61 -0.68 11.26 -0.64
N ILE A 62 0.12 10.31 -0.17
CA ILE A 62 -0.29 8.93 0.01
C ILE A 62 -0.92 8.83 1.40
N ARG A 63 -2.23 8.60 1.46
CA ARG A 63 -2.94 8.26 2.69
C ARG A 63 -3.18 6.76 2.73
N LYS A 64 -2.50 6.07 3.63
CA LYS A 64 -2.68 4.65 3.87
C LYS A 64 -3.38 4.43 5.21
N VAL A 65 -4.44 3.63 5.22
CA VAL A 65 -5.17 3.23 6.42
C VAL A 65 -5.28 1.71 6.43
N THR A 66 -4.71 1.09 7.46
CA THR A 66 -4.80 -0.36 7.67
C THR A 66 -5.66 -0.64 8.88
N THR A 67 -6.78 -1.32 8.68
CA THR A 67 -7.78 -1.58 9.71
C THR A 67 -8.01 -3.08 9.88
N ARG A 68 -8.01 -3.56 11.12
CA ARG A 68 -8.48 -4.90 11.47
C ARG A 68 -10.00 -4.92 11.49
N VAL A 69 -10.60 -5.86 10.76
CA VAL A 69 -12.06 -5.90 10.54
C VAL A 69 -12.84 -6.20 11.82
N ALA A 70 -12.31 -7.08 12.68
CA ALA A 70 -13.05 -7.59 13.83
C ALA A 70 -13.45 -6.51 14.86
N ASP A 71 -12.62 -5.47 15.02
CA ASP A 71 -12.77 -4.46 16.06
C ASP A 71 -12.48 -3.03 15.59
N ASN A 72 -12.31 -2.83 14.28
CA ASN A 72 -11.92 -1.55 13.67
C ASN A 72 -10.61 -0.96 14.21
N TYR A 73 -9.72 -1.81 14.73
CA TYR A 73 -8.40 -1.37 15.19
C TYR A 73 -7.57 -0.88 14.00
N GLN A 74 -7.12 0.37 14.03
CA GLN A 74 -6.20 0.91 13.04
C GLN A 74 -4.76 0.61 13.45
N VAL A 75 -4.03 -0.09 12.58
CA VAL A 75 -2.62 -0.37 12.77
C VAL A 75 -1.87 0.97 12.78
N PRO A 76 -1.12 1.31 13.85
CA PRO A 76 -0.35 2.55 13.91
C PRO A 76 0.63 2.69 12.74
N CYS A 77 1.08 3.91 12.45
CA CYS A 77 2.12 4.11 11.46
C CYS A 77 3.43 3.44 11.93
N LEU A 78 3.91 2.46 11.18
CA LEU A 78 5.14 1.73 11.41
C LEU A 78 6.20 2.22 10.43
N ASN A 79 7.35 2.65 10.94
CA ASN A 79 8.49 3.12 10.14
C ASN A 79 8.15 4.19 9.10
N GLY A 80 7.12 5.00 9.35
CA GLY A 80 6.72 6.10 8.48
C GLY A 80 6.00 5.71 7.18
N ILE A 81 5.80 4.43 6.85
CA ILE A 81 5.15 4.01 5.59
C ILE A 81 4.23 2.78 5.72
N SER A 82 4.38 1.97 6.78
CA SER A 82 3.60 0.74 7.00
C SER A 82 2.45 0.97 7.98
N GLY A 83 1.35 0.21 7.86
CA GLY A 83 0.14 0.46 8.67
C GLY A 83 -0.61 1.73 8.23
N THR A 84 -1.07 2.52 9.20
CA THR A 84 -1.82 3.76 8.95
C THR A 84 -0.91 4.98 8.95
N CYS A 85 -0.50 5.44 7.77
CA CYS A 85 0.44 6.55 7.58
C CYS A 85 -0.07 7.52 6.51
N THR A 86 0.27 8.79 6.65
CA THR A 86 0.16 9.79 5.58
C THR A 86 1.55 10.31 5.26
N VAL A 87 1.95 10.23 3.99
CA VAL A 87 3.25 10.72 3.51
C VAL A 87 3.08 11.47 2.20
N GLU A 88 3.93 12.45 1.93
CA GLU A 88 3.95 13.13 0.64
C GLU A 88 4.46 12.16 -0.45
N PHE A 89 3.79 12.13 -1.60
CA PHE A 89 3.98 11.13 -2.66
C PHE A 89 5.38 11.17 -3.27
N CYS A 90 5.87 12.35 -3.66
CA CYS A 90 7.19 12.51 -4.27
C CYS A 90 8.32 12.17 -3.28
N SER A 91 8.15 12.53 -2.02
CA SER A 91 9.03 12.17 -0.90
C SER A 91 9.00 10.68 -0.64
N ALA A 92 7.84 10.03 -0.73
CA ALA A 92 7.71 8.60 -0.52
C ALA A 92 8.43 7.77 -1.60
N LEU A 93 8.43 8.22 -2.86
CA LEU A 93 9.22 7.60 -3.93
C LEU A 93 10.71 7.56 -3.58
N THR A 94 11.26 8.65 -3.04
CA THR A 94 12.69 8.75 -2.73
C THR A 94 13.09 8.19 -1.37
N THR A 95 12.20 8.29 -0.37
CA THR A 95 12.46 7.87 1.01
C THR A 95 12.14 6.39 1.24
N TYR A 96 11.12 5.86 0.55
CA TYR A 96 10.66 4.48 0.68
C TYR A 96 10.54 3.77 -0.68
N PRO A 97 11.62 3.73 -1.48
CA PRO A 97 11.59 3.15 -2.82
C PRO A 97 11.14 1.68 -2.82
N ASP A 98 11.55 0.91 -1.80
CA ASP A 98 11.20 -0.51 -1.63
C ASP A 98 9.74 -0.76 -1.22
N ALA A 99 8.98 0.29 -0.90
CA ALA A 99 7.57 0.22 -0.54
C ALA A 99 6.65 0.80 -1.64
N VAL A 100 7.12 1.80 -2.38
CA VAL A 100 6.32 2.51 -3.39
C VAL A 100 6.68 2.09 -4.80
N CYS A 101 7.98 2.08 -5.13
CA CYS A 101 8.43 1.87 -6.51
C CYS A 101 8.34 0.41 -6.95
N THR A 102 8.22 -0.52 -6.01
CA THR A 102 7.93 -1.93 -6.26
C THR A 102 6.56 -2.16 -6.89
N LEU A 103 5.68 -1.16 -6.90
CA LEU A 103 4.38 -1.19 -7.56
C LEU A 103 4.47 -0.82 -9.05
N PHE A 104 5.56 -0.20 -9.49
CA PHE A 104 5.74 0.28 -10.86
C PHE A 104 6.82 -0.51 -11.62
N PRO A 105 6.79 -0.54 -12.95
CA PRO A 105 7.81 -1.19 -13.77
C PRO A 105 9.22 -0.65 -13.47
N ALA A 106 10.23 -1.50 -13.60
CA ALA A 106 11.62 -1.17 -13.22
C ALA A 106 12.26 -0.06 -14.08
N ASP A 107 11.71 0.19 -15.27
CA ASP A 107 12.12 1.26 -16.19
C ASP A 107 11.48 2.62 -15.85
N VAL A 108 10.48 2.65 -14.96
CA VAL A 108 9.86 3.89 -14.48
C VAL A 108 10.75 4.53 -13.41
N PRO A 109 11.18 5.79 -13.58
CA PRO A 109 11.94 6.50 -12.56
C PRO A 109 11.18 6.56 -11.23
N CYS A 110 11.83 6.12 -10.16
CA CYS A 110 11.33 6.17 -8.79
C CYS A 110 11.50 7.58 -8.19
N SER A 111 10.96 8.58 -8.88
CA SER A 111 11.12 10.00 -8.55
C SER A 111 10.04 10.84 -9.23
N CYS A 112 9.75 12.01 -8.69
CA CYS A 112 8.98 13.01 -9.42
C CYS A 112 9.85 13.76 -10.46
N PRO A 113 9.27 14.24 -11.58
CA PRO A 113 7.85 14.18 -11.93
C PRO A 113 7.40 12.75 -12.30
N PHE A 114 6.27 12.32 -11.74
CA PHE A 114 5.63 11.06 -12.09
C PHE A 114 4.59 11.33 -13.17
N LEU A 115 4.80 10.80 -14.37
CA LEU A 115 4.05 11.22 -15.55
C LEU A 115 2.70 10.52 -15.68
N ALA A 116 1.78 11.16 -16.41
CA ALA A 116 0.54 10.54 -16.88
C ALA A 116 0.88 9.44 -17.89
N ASP A 117 0.62 8.19 -17.53
CA ASP A 117 0.86 7.01 -18.36
C ASP A 117 0.08 5.79 -17.84
N VAL A 118 0.20 4.67 -18.57
CA VAL A 118 -0.24 3.34 -18.16
C VAL A 118 0.96 2.51 -17.76
N TYR A 119 1.10 2.27 -16.46
CA TYR A 119 2.19 1.51 -15.86
C TYR A 119 1.76 0.05 -15.63
N VAL A 120 2.28 -0.88 -16.42
CA VAL A 120 1.96 -2.31 -16.32
C VAL A 120 3.10 -3.06 -15.63
N ASN A 121 2.90 -3.45 -14.37
CA ASN A 121 3.88 -4.23 -13.61
C ASN A 121 3.33 -5.63 -13.25
N PRO A 122 3.65 -6.67 -14.04
CA PRO A 122 3.19 -8.04 -13.78
C PRO A 122 3.90 -8.72 -12.60
N SER A 123 4.84 -8.02 -11.97
CA SER A 123 5.66 -8.53 -10.86
C SER A 123 5.69 -7.57 -9.67
N ALA A 124 4.68 -6.70 -9.57
CA ALA A 124 4.54 -5.76 -8.48
C ALA A 124 4.50 -6.49 -7.14
N TYR A 125 5.01 -5.87 -6.07
CA TYR A 125 4.92 -6.47 -4.75
C TYR A 125 4.84 -5.46 -3.61
N VAL A 126 4.22 -5.90 -2.52
CA VAL A 126 4.23 -5.20 -1.22
C VAL A 126 5.07 -6.02 -0.24
N THR A 127 5.93 -5.33 0.51
CA THR A 127 6.81 -5.95 1.51
C THR A 127 6.17 -5.90 2.90
N PHE A 128 6.15 -7.03 3.59
CA PHE A 128 5.75 -7.15 4.98
C PHE A 128 6.99 -7.42 5.83
N THR A 129 7.35 -6.45 6.66
CA THR A 129 8.56 -6.43 7.48
C THR A 129 8.31 -6.98 8.89
N SER A 130 9.36 -7.08 9.71
CA SER A 130 9.27 -7.64 11.07
C SER A 130 8.38 -6.82 12.01
N GLU A 131 8.14 -5.54 11.72
CA GLU A 131 7.25 -4.65 12.47
C GLU A 131 5.79 -5.14 12.42
N TRP A 132 5.39 -5.88 11.37
CA TRP A 132 4.09 -6.53 11.33
C TRP A 132 3.92 -7.63 12.39
N LEU A 133 5.03 -8.20 12.89
CA LEU A 133 5.01 -9.13 14.04
C LEU A 133 4.81 -8.39 15.37
N ALA A 134 5.13 -7.09 15.42
CA ALA A 134 5.08 -6.28 16.64
C ALA A 134 3.69 -5.65 16.91
N ILE A 135 2.75 -5.74 15.96
CA ILE A 135 1.36 -5.31 16.13
C ILE A 135 0.68 -6.24 17.14
N GLU A 136 0.76 -5.91 18.44
CA GLU A 136 0.23 -6.68 19.57
C GLU A 136 0.40 -8.22 19.43
N GLY A 137 1.57 -8.67 18.94
CA GLY A 137 1.89 -10.09 18.79
C GLY A 137 1.29 -10.79 17.56
N GLY A 138 0.88 -10.05 16.53
CA GLY A 138 0.27 -10.62 15.34
C GLY A 138 -1.12 -11.15 15.63
N VAL A 139 -1.97 -10.33 16.27
CA VAL A 139 -3.36 -10.70 16.54
C VAL A 139 -4.02 -11.12 15.24
N ASN A 140 -4.30 -12.41 15.16
CA ASN A 140 -4.90 -13.01 13.98
C ASN A 140 -6.18 -12.27 13.62
N GLY A 141 -6.37 -12.03 12.33
CA GLY A 141 -7.57 -11.38 11.86
C GLY A 141 -7.48 -10.96 10.41
N ASP A 142 -8.63 -10.53 9.90
CA ASP A 142 -8.76 -9.94 8.59
C ASP A 142 -8.40 -8.46 8.68
N TYR A 143 -7.62 -8.00 7.71
CA TYR A 143 -7.13 -6.64 7.59
C TYR A 143 -7.48 -6.08 6.21
N ILE A 144 -7.86 -4.82 6.20
CA ILE A 144 -8.09 -4.04 4.98
C ILE A 144 -7.10 -2.89 5.00
N THR A 145 -6.25 -2.80 3.97
CA THR A 145 -5.39 -1.66 3.72
C THR A 145 -5.93 -0.86 2.54
N ARG A 146 -6.40 0.36 2.83
CA ARG A 146 -6.80 1.34 1.83
C ARG A 146 -5.65 2.31 1.60
N THR A 147 -5.19 2.42 0.36
CA THR A 147 -4.12 3.35 -0.05
C THR A 147 -4.70 4.35 -1.04
N GLU A 148 -4.71 5.62 -0.67
CA GLU A 148 -5.26 6.71 -1.48
C GLU A 148 -4.13 7.65 -1.92
N ILE A 149 -4.23 8.16 -3.14
CA ILE A 149 -3.48 9.34 -3.58
C ILE A 149 -4.42 10.53 -3.46
N VAL A 150 -4.06 11.54 -2.68
CA VAL A 150 -4.93 12.63 -2.24
C VAL A 150 -4.26 13.97 -2.52
N SER A 151 -5.01 14.94 -3.06
CA SER A 151 -4.59 16.35 -3.10
C SER A 151 -5.24 17.15 -1.97
N ASN A 152 -4.59 18.23 -1.55
CA ASN A 152 -5.13 19.19 -0.59
C ASN A 152 -5.63 18.57 0.73
N ILE A 153 -4.91 17.57 1.25
CA ILE A 153 -5.34 16.82 2.44
C ILE A 153 -5.63 17.74 3.63
N GLY A 154 -6.72 17.48 4.35
CA GLY A 154 -7.12 18.26 5.53
C GLY A 154 -7.70 19.65 5.21
N THR A 155 -7.93 19.96 3.94
CA THR A 155 -8.62 21.19 3.51
C THR A 155 -10.03 20.87 2.98
N PRO A 156 -10.93 21.87 2.83
CA PRO A 156 -12.23 21.66 2.19
C PRO A 156 -12.16 21.20 0.73
N GLU A 157 -10.99 21.33 0.07
CA GLU A 157 -10.76 20.94 -1.33
C GLU A 157 -10.07 19.57 -1.45
N GLU A 158 -10.01 18.80 -0.34
CA GLU A 158 -9.44 17.46 -0.34
C GLU A 158 -10.09 16.58 -1.41
N THR A 159 -9.27 16.03 -2.30
CA THR A 159 -9.75 15.21 -3.41
C THR A 159 -8.96 13.92 -3.51
N ILE A 160 -9.66 12.79 -3.56
CA ILE A 160 -9.04 11.47 -3.78
C ILE A 160 -8.86 11.27 -5.29
N LEU A 161 -7.60 11.26 -5.71
CA LEU A 161 -7.18 11.11 -7.10
C LEU A 161 -7.10 9.65 -7.55
N GLY A 162 -6.88 8.73 -6.62
CA GLY A 162 -6.94 7.28 -6.85
C GLY A 162 -6.99 6.52 -5.52
N CYS A 163 -7.49 5.29 -5.53
CA CYS A 163 -7.64 4.47 -4.34
C CYS A 163 -7.43 2.98 -4.65
N LEU A 164 -6.50 2.33 -3.95
CA LEU A 164 -6.25 0.91 -4.02
C LEU A 164 -6.61 0.25 -2.69
N LEU A 165 -7.39 -0.82 -2.74
CA LEU A 165 -7.80 -1.61 -1.59
C LEU A 165 -7.13 -2.99 -1.63
N LEU A 166 -6.42 -3.34 -0.56
CA LEU A 166 -5.79 -4.64 -0.35
C LEU A 166 -6.39 -5.31 0.88
N GLU A 167 -6.89 -6.53 0.71
CA GLU A 167 -7.51 -7.34 1.76
C GLU A 167 -6.67 -8.59 2.02
N TYR A 168 -6.40 -8.89 3.30
CA TYR A 168 -5.64 -10.06 3.70
C TYR A 168 -5.91 -10.47 5.14
N ALA A 169 -5.74 -11.75 5.45
CA ALA A 169 -5.75 -12.26 6.82
C ALA A 169 -4.31 -12.43 7.33
N LEU A 170 -4.02 -11.94 8.54
CA LEU A 170 -2.83 -12.30 9.30
C LEU A 170 -3.14 -13.50 10.19
N ALA A 171 -2.31 -14.53 10.13
CA ALA A 171 -2.47 -15.74 10.93
C ALA A 171 -1.12 -16.22 11.48
N ALA A 172 -1.06 -16.47 12.80
CA ALA A 172 0.04 -17.15 13.45
C ALA A 172 0.13 -18.59 12.95
N VAL A 173 1.36 -19.07 12.81
CA VAL A 173 1.73 -20.44 12.41
C VAL A 173 2.61 -21.08 13.46
#